data_AF-R7G7S1-F1
#
_entry.id   AF-R7G7S1-F1
#
_cell.length_a   1.000
_cell.length_b   1.000
_cell.length_c   1.000
_cell.angle_alpha   90.00
_cell.angle_beta   90.00
_cell.angle_gamma   90.00
#
_symmetry.space_group_name_H-M   'P 1'
#
loop_
_entity.id
_entity.type
_entity.pdbx_description
1 polymer ?
#
loop_
_entity_poly.entity_id
_entity_poly.type
_entity_poly.pdbx_seq_one_letter_code
_entity_poly.pdbx_strand_id
1 'polypeptide(L)'
;MAENKMKDVAELLGVEMGAPFKIKCSTYNLHKITEDGLIDCENFECTRKLSLLLKGELEIEQPILDKSEKRYLENVLRPFKDRVAYVDKEDYGTKKEFIHIEIINDIELDFPNFEKGTMYKGMDSNKHYTLEKLGLFEEE
;
A
#
# COMPACT_ATOMS: atom_id res chain seq x y z
N MET A 1 23.40 14.30 22.57
CA MET A 1 22.89 13.89 21.25
C MET A 1 21.63 14.71 21.03
N ALA A 2 21.59 15.54 20.00
CA ALA A 2 20.38 16.32 19.71
C ALA A 2 19.27 15.35 19.31
N GLU A 3 18.08 15.52 19.90
CA GLU A 3 16.90 14.74 19.54
C GLU A 3 16.51 15.09 18.10
N ASN A 4 16.51 14.10 17.22
CA ASN A 4 16.15 14.29 15.82
C ASN A 4 14.62 14.39 15.71
N LYS A 5 14.12 15.64 15.70
CA LYS A 5 12.70 15.97 15.61
C LYS A 5 12.01 15.39 14.36
N MET A 6 12.75 15.04 13.31
CA MET A 6 12.16 14.45 12.11
C MET A 6 11.67 13.03 12.32
N LYS A 7 12.17 12.33 13.34
CA LYS A 7 11.65 11.01 13.70
C LYS A 7 10.19 11.09 14.18
N ASP A 8 9.88 12.09 15.01
CA ASP A 8 8.52 12.34 15.50
C ASP A 8 7.59 12.75 14.35
N VAL A 9 8.11 13.51 13.38
CA VAL A 9 7.40 13.87 12.15
C VAL A 9 7.07 12.64 11.31
N ALA A 10 8.01 11.71 11.15
CA ALA A 10 7.77 10.46 10.43
C ALA A 10 6.68 9.62 11.11
N GLU A 11 6.73 9.50 12.44
CA GLU A 11 5.73 8.80 13.25
C GLU A 11 4.34 9.45 13.13
N LEU A 12 4.26 10.79 13.20
CA LEU A 12 3.01 11.54 13.05
C LEU A 12 2.38 11.34 11.67
N LEU A 13 3.21 11.19 10.64
CA LEU A 13 2.78 10.93 9.26
C LEU A 13 2.54 9.44 8.98
N GLY A 14 2.84 8.54 9.91
CA GLY A 14 2.68 7.09 9.74
C GLY A 14 3.63 6.49 8.69
N VAL A 15 4.83 7.07 8.52
CA VAL A 15 5.84 6.59 7.56
C VAL A 15 7.13 6.20 8.26
N GLU A 16 7.87 5.27 7.67
CA GLU A 16 9.19 4.89 8.14
C GLU A 16 10.24 5.92 7.66
N MET A 17 11.09 6.38 8.57
CA MET A 17 12.16 7.33 8.25
C MET A 17 13.13 6.71 7.24
N GLY A 18 13.44 7.45 6.17
CA GLY A 18 14.28 7.00 5.06
C GLY A 18 13.56 6.13 4.02
N ALA A 19 12.38 5.58 4.33
CA ALA A 19 11.59 4.81 3.38
C ALA A 19 10.83 5.72 2.41
N PRO A 20 10.81 5.39 1.11
CA PRO A 20 10.05 6.16 0.12
C PRO A 20 8.54 5.92 0.27
N PHE A 21 7.75 6.97 0.14
CA PHE A 21 6.28 6.94 0.10
C PHE A 21 5.73 7.91 -0.96
N LYS A 22 4.48 7.69 -1.37
CA LYS A 22 3.79 8.55 -2.34
C LYS A 22 2.87 9.53 -1.63
N ILE A 23 2.62 10.68 -2.25
CA ILE A 23 1.65 11.69 -1.80
C ILE A 23 0.57 11.80 -2.89
N LYS A 24 -0.72 11.76 -2.54
CA LYS A 24 -1.85 11.62 -3.50
C LYS A 24 -1.88 12.63 -4.65
N CYS A 25 -1.23 13.80 -4.54
CA CYS A 25 -1.20 14.84 -5.58
C CYS A 25 0.10 14.86 -6.42
N SER A 26 1.05 13.98 -6.11
CA SER A 26 2.38 13.95 -6.74
C SER A 26 2.37 12.85 -7.78
N THR A 27 2.15 13.22 -9.04
CA THR A 27 1.92 12.25 -10.12
C THR A 27 3.13 11.34 -10.40
N TYR A 28 4.36 11.67 -9.94
CA TYR A 28 5.55 10.87 -10.23
C TYR A 28 6.67 10.85 -9.17
N ASN A 29 6.61 11.65 -8.09
CA ASN A 29 7.73 11.74 -7.14
C ASN A 29 7.43 10.95 -5.87
N LEU A 30 8.28 9.95 -5.59
CA LEU A 30 8.44 9.36 -4.26
C LEU A 30 9.10 10.40 -3.34
N HIS A 31 8.71 10.37 -2.07
CA HIS A 31 9.27 11.22 -1.02
C HIS A 31 9.79 10.37 0.12
N LYS A 32 10.80 10.86 0.84
CA LYS A 32 11.29 10.22 2.06
C LYS A 32 11.53 11.28 3.13
N ILE A 33 11.23 10.92 4.38
CA ILE A 33 11.62 11.74 5.54
C ILE A 33 13.06 11.39 5.90
N THR A 34 13.91 12.40 5.99
CA THR A 34 15.31 12.31 6.43
C THR A 34 15.54 13.16 7.67
N GLU A 35 16.74 13.16 8.22
CA GLU A 35 17.12 14.03 9.32
C GLU A 35 16.99 15.52 8.97
N ASP A 36 17.16 15.86 7.69
CA ASP A 36 17.11 17.24 7.18
C ASP A 36 15.68 17.68 6.80
N GLY A 37 14.74 16.75 6.67
CA GLY A 37 13.36 17.06 6.26
C GLY A 37 12.77 16.08 5.26
N LEU A 38 11.69 16.51 4.60
CA LEU A 38 11.08 15.79 3.47
C LEU A 38 11.86 16.09 2.19
N ILE A 39 12.35 15.06 1.52
CA ILE A 39 13.01 15.20 0.21
C ILE A 39 12.34 14.33 -0.85
N ASP A 40 12.44 14.71 -2.11
CA ASP A 40 11.96 13.90 -3.24
C ASP A 40 13.02 12.92 -3.78
N CYS A 41 12.68 12.21 -4.86
CA CYS A 41 13.56 11.24 -5.52
C CYS A 41 14.86 11.86 -6.07
N GLU A 42 14.89 13.16 -6.34
CA GLU A 42 16.07 13.90 -6.80
C GLU A 42 16.84 14.52 -5.62
N ASN A 43 16.43 14.22 -4.39
CA ASN A 43 16.95 14.76 -3.13
C ASN A 43 16.73 16.27 -2.96
N PHE A 44 15.71 16.85 -3.61
CA PHE A 44 15.31 18.22 -3.36
C PHE A 44 14.42 18.34 -2.13
N GLU A 45 14.70 19.33 -1.29
CA GLU A 45 13.88 19.66 -0.13
C GLU A 45 12.47 20.10 -0.51
N CYS A 46 11.49 19.46 0.13
CA CYS A 46 10.08 19.63 -0.13
C CYS A 46 9.36 20.29 1.06
N THR A 47 9.94 21.35 1.64
CA THR A 47 9.46 22.03 2.87
C THR A 47 8.00 22.47 2.81
N ARG A 48 7.55 22.96 1.65
CA ARG A 48 6.15 23.33 1.43
C ARG A 48 5.22 22.11 1.48
N LYS A 49 5.60 20.99 0.86
CA LYS A 49 4.80 19.76 0.89
C LYS A 49 4.72 19.19 2.31
N LEU A 50 5.85 19.20 3.05
CA LEU A 50 5.86 18.79 4.45
C LEU A 50 4.89 19.63 5.30
N SER A 51 4.92 20.96 5.12
CA SER A 51 4.01 21.86 5.82
C SER A 51 2.53 21.55 5.52
N LEU A 52 2.21 21.16 4.28
CA LEU A 52 0.84 20.80 3.89
C LEU A 52 0.41 19.45 4.45
N LEU A 53 1.33 18.46 4.49
CA LEU A 53 1.09 17.16 5.13
C LEU A 53 0.77 17.31 6.62
N LEU A 54 1.56 18.12 7.33
CA LEU A 54 1.37 18.39 8.76
C LEU A 54 0.05 19.13 9.06
N LYS A 55 -0.46 19.91 8.11
CA LYS A 55 -1.76 20.58 8.20
C LYS A 55 -2.95 19.70 7.77
N GLY A 56 -2.69 18.51 7.21
CA GLY A 56 -3.71 17.66 6.60
C GLY A 56 -4.27 18.18 5.28
N GLU A 57 -3.60 19.14 4.62
CA GLU A 57 -3.96 19.63 3.29
C GLU A 57 -3.44 18.70 2.17
N LEU A 58 -2.50 17.82 2.50
CA LEU A 58 -2.04 16.72 1.65
C LEU A 58 -2.13 15.40 2.40
N GLU A 59 -2.32 14.32 1.65
CA GLU A 59 -2.42 12.97 2.18
C GLU A 59 -1.35 12.07 1.58
N ILE A 60 -0.78 11.22 2.42
CA ILE A 60 0.11 10.14 2.03
C ILE A 60 -0.74 9.04 1.39
N GLU A 61 -0.29 8.56 0.24
CA GLU A 61 -0.91 7.41 -0.40
C GLU A 61 -0.50 6.17 0.38
N GLN A 62 -1.47 5.56 1.04
CA GLN A 62 -1.28 4.32 1.78
C GLN A 62 -1.21 3.16 0.78
N PRO A 63 -0.31 2.18 0.99
CA PRO A 63 -0.29 1.00 0.15
C PRO A 63 -1.61 0.22 0.30
N ILE A 64 -2.09 -0.36 -0.80
CA ILE A 64 -3.34 -1.14 -0.79
C ILE A 64 -3.19 -2.42 0.05
N LEU A 65 -1.99 -3.02 0.00
CA LEU A 65 -1.60 -4.20 0.75
C LEU A 65 -0.49 -3.86 1.74
N ASP A 66 -0.57 -4.41 2.95
CA ASP A 66 0.58 -4.37 3.85
C ASP A 66 1.69 -5.34 3.42
N LYS A 67 2.87 -5.23 4.04
CA LYS A 67 4.04 -6.07 3.71
C LYS A 67 3.77 -7.57 3.87
N SER A 68 2.96 -7.96 4.84
CA SER A 68 2.65 -9.37 5.13
C SER A 68 1.62 -9.93 4.14
N GLU A 69 0.62 -9.14 3.80
CA GLU A 69 -0.42 -9.42 2.81
C GLU A 69 0.20 -9.56 1.41
N LYS A 70 1.05 -8.59 1.03
CA LYS A 70 1.81 -8.62 -0.23
C LYS A 70 2.62 -9.90 -0.34
N ARG A 71 3.44 -10.21 0.66
CA ARG A 71 4.27 -11.43 0.69
C ARG A 71 3.43 -12.70 0.61
N TYR A 72 2.29 -12.75 1.28
CA TYR A 72 1.41 -13.92 1.26
C TYR A 72 0.82 -14.12 -0.15
N LEU A 73 0.24 -13.08 -0.75
CA LEU A 73 -0.32 -13.13 -2.08
C LEU A 73 0.73 -13.47 -3.14
N GLU A 74 1.91 -12.85 -3.10
CA GLU A 74 3.00 -13.19 -4.04
C GLU A 74 3.38 -14.66 -3.97
N ASN A 75 3.52 -15.24 -2.77
CA ASN A 75 3.88 -16.64 -2.63
C ASN A 75 2.82 -17.60 -3.17
N VAL A 76 1.54 -17.31 -2.93
CA VAL A 76 0.44 -18.17 -3.38
C VAL A 76 0.20 -18.03 -4.88
N LEU A 77 0.25 -16.81 -5.40
CA LEU A 77 -0.07 -16.49 -6.79
C LEU A 77 1.11 -16.75 -7.75
N ARG A 78 2.36 -16.83 -7.25
CA ARG A 78 3.57 -17.02 -8.08
C ARG A 78 3.45 -18.11 -9.15
N PRO A 79 2.87 -19.30 -8.90
CA PRO A 79 2.78 -20.35 -9.93
C PRO A 79 1.85 -20.02 -11.11
N PHE A 80 0.97 -19.03 -10.96
CA PHE A 80 -0.03 -18.67 -11.97
C PHE A 80 -0.15 -17.15 -12.16
N LYS A 81 0.87 -16.38 -11.76
CA LYS A 81 0.88 -14.90 -11.80
C LYS A 81 0.54 -14.34 -13.19
N ASP A 82 0.96 -15.02 -14.25
CA ASP A 82 0.72 -14.60 -15.64
C ASP A 82 -0.72 -14.84 -16.12
N ARG A 83 -1.52 -15.55 -15.32
CA ARG A 83 -2.90 -15.94 -15.63
C ARG A 83 -3.92 -15.32 -14.69
N VAL A 84 -3.51 -14.58 -13.66
CA VAL A 84 -4.44 -13.90 -12.75
C VAL A 84 -5.11 -12.74 -13.49
N ALA A 85 -6.44 -12.77 -13.61
CA ALA A 85 -7.21 -11.68 -14.19
C ALA A 85 -7.39 -10.54 -13.18
N TYR A 86 -7.85 -10.87 -11.98
CA TYR A 86 -7.99 -9.93 -10.86
C TYR A 86 -7.99 -10.65 -9.51
N VAL A 87 -7.79 -9.85 -8.48
CA VAL A 87 -7.95 -10.21 -7.08
C VAL A 87 -8.90 -9.19 -6.46
N ASP A 88 -9.87 -9.63 -5.69
CA ASP A 88 -10.75 -8.76 -4.91
C ASP A 88 -11.00 -9.29 -3.50
N LYS A 89 -11.45 -8.38 -2.65
CA LYS A 89 -11.87 -8.68 -1.29
C LYS A 89 -13.39 -8.71 -1.28
N GLU A 90 -13.97 -9.89 -1.10
CA GLU A 90 -15.41 -10.03 -1.09
C GLU A 90 -16.00 -9.88 0.31
N ASP A 91 -17.18 -9.27 0.37
CA ASP A 91 -18.00 -9.12 1.57
C ASP A 91 -19.47 -9.44 1.25
N TYR A 92 -19.93 -10.60 1.71
CA TYR A 92 -21.33 -11.03 1.57
C TYR A 92 -22.29 -10.41 2.62
N GLY A 93 -21.94 -9.27 3.22
CA GLY A 93 -22.75 -8.62 4.24
C GLY A 93 -22.73 -9.38 5.57
N THR A 94 -21.69 -10.18 5.79
CA THR A 94 -21.49 -10.93 7.03
C THR A 94 -20.41 -10.26 7.90
N LYS A 95 -20.05 -10.89 9.02
CA LYS A 95 -18.88 -10.49 9.81
C LYS A 95 -17.55 -11.02 9.25
N LYS A 96 -17.58 -11.60 8.05
CA LYS A 96 -16.44 -12.23 7.40
C LYS A 96 -16.23 -11.68 6.01
N GLU A 97 -14.96 -11.60 5.64
CA GLU A 97 -14.46 -11.24 4.32
C GLU A 97 -13.51 -12.35 3.85
N PHE A 98 -13.26 -12.44 2.55
CA PHE A 98 -12.26 -13.34 1.98
C PHE A 98 -11.65 -12.72 0.72
N ILE A 99 -10.56 -13.31 0.25
CA ILE A 99 -9.94 -12.94 -1.02
C ILE A 99 -10.42 -13.92 -2.08
N HIS A 100 -10.93 -13.37 -3.17
CA HIS A 100 -11.30 -14.10 -4.37
C HIS A 100 -10.32 -13.75 -5.50
N ILE A 101 -9.98 -14.75 -6.32
CA ILE A 101 -9.01 -14.64 -7.40
C ILE A 101 -9.57 -15.31 -8.64
N GLU A 102 -9.71 -14.52 -9.70
CA GLU A 102 -10.07 -15.03 -11.02
C GLU A 102 -8.81 -15.40 -11.80
N ILE A 103 -8.78 -16.62 -12.35
CA ILE A 103 -7.68 -17.14 -13.15
C ILE A 103 -8.18 -17.41 -14.57
N ILE A 104 -7.51 -16.80 -15.55
CA ILE A 104 -7.86 -16.90 -16.96
C ILE A 104 -7.82 -18.37 -17.41
N ASN A 105 -8.97 -18.82 -17.94
CA ASN A 105 -9.19 -20.18 -18.42
C ASN A 105 -9.00 -21.26 -17.34
N ASP A 106 -9.31 -20.97 -16.08
CA ASP A 106 -9.20 -21.92 -14.96
C ASP A 106 -10.37 -21.79 -13.97
N ILE A 107 -10.29 -22.53 -12.86
CA ILE A 107 -11.20 -22.42 -11.72
C ILE A 107 -10.79 -21.23 -10.83
N GLU A 108 -11.79 -20.45 -10.41
CA GLU A 108 -11.69 -19.39 -9.40
C GLU A 108 -11.12 -19.92 -8.07
N LEU A 109 -10.33 -19.10 -7.37
CA LEU A 109 -9.79 -19.44 -6.06
C LEU A 109 -10.35 -18.53 -4.97
N ASP A 110 -11.01 -19.15 -3.99
CA ASP A 110 -11.43 -18.48 -2.76
C ASP A 110 -10.50 -18.85 -1.61
N PHE A 111 -9.95 -17.83 -0.96
CA PHE A 111 -9.15 -18.02 0.24
C PHE A 111 -10.04 -18.21 1.48
N PRO A 112 -9.49 -18.76 2.58
CA PRO A 112 -10.23 -18.85 3.83
C PRO A 112 -10.76 -17.50 4.30
N ASN A 113 -11.97 -17.53 4.86
CA ASN A 113 -12.59 -16.35 5.46
C ASN A 113 -11.80 -15.81 6.67
N PHE A 114 -11.73 -14.50 6.80
CA PHE A 114 -11.20 -13.76 7.95
C PHE A 114 -12.25 -12.80 8.52
N GLU A 115 -12.00 -12.28 9.73
CA GLU A 115 -12.91 -11.32 10.38
C GLU A 115 -12.88 -9.98 9.64
N LYS A 116 -14.06 -9.42 9.37
CA LYS A 116 -14.20 -8.19 8.60
C LYS A 116 -13.40 -7.03 9.18
N GLY A 117 -12.65 -6.33 8.33
CA GLY A 117 -11.84 -5.17 8.71
C GLY A 117 -10.55 -5.50 9.47
N THR A 118 -10.16 -6.78 9.55
CA THR A 118 -8.89 -7.19 10.19
C THR A 118 -7.72 -7.32 9.23
N MET A 119 -7.98 -7.76 7.99
CA MET A 119 -6.99 -7.94 6.93
C MET A 119 -7.44 -7.24 5.64
N TYR A 120 -6.48 -7.00 4.75
CA TYR A 120 -6.64 -6.35 3.44
C TYR A 120 -7.39 -5.01 3.57
N LYS A 121 -6.98 -4.21 4.55
CA LYS A 121 -7.71 -2.99 4.96
C LYS A 121 -7.67 -1.90 3.90
N GLY A 122 -6.60 -1.85 3.08
CA GLY A 122 -6.46 -0.91 1.97
C GLY A 122 -7.25 -1.30 0.71
N MET A 123 -7.84 -2.50 0.68
CA MET A 123 -8.71 -2.93 -0.42
C MET A 123 -10.16 -2.51 -0.17
N ASP A 124 -10.80 -1.94 -1.19
CA ASP A 124 -12.25 -1.73 -1.22
C ASP A 124 -12.95 -3.07 -1.46
N SER A 125 -14.05 -3.32 -0.76
CA SER A 125 -14.81 -4.56 -0.92
C SER A 125 -15.48 -4.65 -2.30
N ASN A 126 -15.50 -5.85 -2.88
CA ASN A 126 -16.09 -6.18 -4.19
C ASN A 126 -15.54 -5.33 -5.35
N LYS A 127 -14.27 -4.90 -5.24
CA LYS A 127 -13.56 -4.15 -6.28
C LYS A 127 -12.45 -5.00 -6.84
N HIS A 128 -12.41 -5.14 -8.16
CA HIS A 128 -11.37 -5.87 -8.86
C HIS A 128 -10.06 -5.09 -8.92
N TYR A 129 -8.98 -5.71 -8.47
CA TYR A 129 -7.61 -5.21 -8.58
C TYR A 129 -6.77 -6.12 -9.48
N THR A 130 -5.98 -5.52 -10.37
CA THR A 130 -4.92 -6.24 -11.08
C THR A 130 -3.72 -6.43 -10.17
N LEU A 131 -2.84 -7.40 -10.48
CA LEU A 131 -1.60 -7.60 -9.73
C LEU A 131 -0.75 -6.32 -9.67
N GLU A 132 -0.68 -5.58 -10.78
CA GLU A 132 0.00 -4.28 -10.88
C GLU A 132 -0.60 -3.25 -9.93
N LYS A 133 -1.94 -3.11 -9.88
CA LYS A 133 -2.58 -2.17 -8.94
C LYS A 133 -2.33 -2.54 -7.48
N LEU A 134 -2.16 -3.82 -7.18
CA LEU A 134 -1.79 -4.30 -5.84
C LEU A 134 -0.29 -4.17 -5.56
N GLY A 135 0.52 -3.74 -6.53
CA GLY A 135 1.96 -3.64 -6.42
C GLY A 135 2.66 -4.99 -6.24
N LEU A 136 2.04 -6.09 -6.70
CA LEU A 136 2.57 -7.45 -6.59
C LEU A 136 3.58 -7.71 -7.72
N PHE A 137 4.71 -8.35 -7.40
CA PHE A 137 5.77 -8.69 -8.36
C PHE A 137 6.51 -7.50 -8.99
N GLU A 138 6.45 -6.30 -8.40
CA GLU A 138 7.20 -5.11 -8.87
C GLU A 138 8.72 -5.18 -8.59
N GLU A 139 9.18 -6.10 -7.74
CA GLU A 139 10.59 -6.24 -7.31
C GLU A 139 11.33 -7.44 -7.95
N GLU A 140 10.80 -8.03 -9.03
CA GLU A 140 11.45 -9.16 -9.76
C GLU A 140 12.34 -8.72 -10.93
#